data_AF-A0A6P0U779-F1
#
_entry.id   AF-A0A6P0U779-F1
#
_cell.length_a   1.000
_cell.length_b   1.000
_cell.length_c   1.000
_cell.angle_alpha   90.00
_cell.angle_beta   90.00
_cell.angle_gamma   90.00
#
_symmetry.space_group_name_H-M   'P 1'
#
loop_
_entity.id
_entity.type
_entity.pdbx_description
1 polymer ?
#
loop_
_entity_poly.entity_id
_entity_poly.type
_entity_poly.pdbx_seq_one_letter_code
_entity_poly.pdbx_strand_id
1 'polypeptide(L)'
;MGLNEKRAIKSIQDGLFPKMKQETLEILGFEVEFEVKWDTLIIDDISHLYEEGFEVVYFRPMIDAFKSIVSDDLGKEALQAALKKIVIKSENDIGTAPRWAAFENGVLTLDHKINSNFTMVSDRKETLQALLEKTL
;
A
#
# COMPACT_ATOMS: atom_id res chain seq x y z
N MET A 1 18.11 -12.94 5.75
CA MET A 1 17.28 -12.51 6.90
C MET A 1 17.94 -12.83 8.23
N GLY A 2 18.51 -11.80 8.87
CA GLY A 2 18.96 -11.84 10.24
C GLY A 2 17.81 -11.81 11.26
N LEU A 3 18.15 -11.93 12.54
CA LEU A 3 17.17 -11.92 13.63
C LEU A 3 16.47 -10.55 13.78
N ASN A 4 17.16 -9.46 13.46
CA ASN A 4 16.63 -8.11 13.60
C ASN A 4 15.55 -7.82 12.57
N GLU A 5 15.77 -8.21 11.31
CA GLU A 5 14.76 -8.10 10.25
C GLU A 5 13.53 -8.94 10.62
N LYS A 6 13.72 -10.16 11.15
CA LYS A 6 12.60 -11.04 11.55
C LYS A 6 11.73 -10.38 12.62
N ARG A 7 12.38 -9.75 13.61
CA ARG A 7 11.68 -9.02 14.68
C ARG A 7 10.96 -7.79 14.15
N ALA A 8 11.57 -7.03 13.25
CA ALA A 8 10.95 -5.85 12.65
C ALA A 8 9.71 -6.21 11.81
N ILE A 9 9.80 -7.23 10.94
CA ILE A 9 8.63 -7.72 10.19
C ILE A 9 7.53 -8.21 11.14
N LYS A 10 7.89 -8.91 12.22
CA LYS A 10 6.91 -9.39 13.20
C LYS A 10 6.21 -8.23 13.94
N SER A 11 6.95 -7.17 14.28
CA SER A 11 6.38 -5.93 14.84
C SER A 11 5.34 -5.31 13.90
N ILE A 12 5.63 -5.27 12.60
CA ILE A 12 4.70 -4.76 11.59
C ILE A 12 3.46 -5.66 11.50
N GLN A 13 3.64 -6.98 11.41
CA GLN A 13 2.55 -7.94 11.31
C GLN A 13 1.57 -7.87 12.48
N ASP A 14 2.10 -7.77 13.70
CA ASP A 14 1.30 -7.85 14.93
C ASP A 14 0.80 -6.46 15.40
N GLY A 15 1.43 -5.38 14.93
CA GLY A 15 1.18 -4.02 15.39
C GLY A 15 0.73 -3.06 14.29
N LEU A 16 1.64 -2.68 13.40
CA LEU A 16 1.41 -1.60 12.42
C LEU A 16 0.38 -1.99 11.35
N PHE A 17 0.52 -3.18 10.75
CA PHE A 17 -0.34 -3.62 9.65
C PHE A 17 -1.81 -3.74 10.04
N PRO A 18 -2.19 -4.36 11.18
CA PRO A 18 -3.59 -4.38 11.62
C PRO A 18 -4.20 -2.99 11.78
N LYS A 19 -3.45 -2.03 12.33
CA LYS A 19 -3.90 -0.63 12.49
C LYS A 19 -4.13 0.05 11.14
N MET A 20 -3.15 -0.07 10.24
CA MET A 20 -3.22 0.52 8.90
C MET A 20 -4.32 -0.10 8.04
N LYS A 21 -4.52 -1.42 8.16
CA LYS A 21 -5.65 -2.13 7.56
C LYS A 21 -6.98 -1.59 8.08
N GLN A 22 -7.12 -1.45 9.40
CA GLN A 22 -8.34 -0.91 10.00
C GLN A 22 -8.63 0.52 9.51
N GLU A 23 -7.64 1.42 9.55
CA GLU A 23 -7.80 2.79 9.04
C GLU A 23 -8.26 2.78 7.58
N THR A 24 -7.64 1.92 6.74
CA THR A 24 -8.02 1.81 5.33
C THR A 24 -9.48 1.36 5.16
N LEU A 25 -9.92 0.35 5.91
CA LEU A 25 -11.31 -0.15 5.85
C LEU A 25 -12.32 0.90 6.35
N GLU A 26 -11.97 1.68 7.38
CA GLU A 26 -12.80 2.76 7.88
C GLU A 26 -12.99 3.88 6.83
N ILE A 27 -11.94 4.23 6.10
CA ILE A 27 -12.00 5.21 5.01
C ILE A 27 -12.87 4.72 3.86
N LEU A 28 -12.65 3.46 3.43
CA LEU A 28 -13.41 2.88 2.32
C LEU A 28 -14.89 2.71 2.69
N GLY A 29 -15.18 2.33 3.94
CA GLY A 29 -16.52 2.03 4.41
C GLY A 29 -17.09 0.73 3.84
N PHE A 30 -16.24 -0.13 3.29
CA PHE A 30 -16.56 -1.48 2.81
C PHE A 30 -15.36 -2.41 2.98
N GLU A 31 -15.60 -3.72 2.92
CA GLU A 31 -14.57 -4.73 3.13
C GLU A 31 -13.72 -4.95 1.88
N VAL A 32 -12.40 -5.09 2.08
CA VAL A 32 -11.43 -5.43 1.04
C VAL A 32 -10.44 -6.45 1.61
N GLU A 33 -10.08 -7.46 0.81
CA GLU A 33 -9.05 -8.44 1.18
C GLU A 33 -7.66 -7.80 1.15
N PHE A 34 -6.82 -8.09 2.13
CA PHE A 34 -5.42 -7.66 2.13
C PHE A 34 -4.51 -8.88 2.10
N GLU A 35 -3.53 -8.84 1.20
CA GLU A 35 -2.42 -9.78 1.15
C GLU A 35 -1.11 -9.00 1.17
N VAL A 36 -0.18 -9.39 2.03
CA VAL A 36 1.16 -8.83 2.05
C VAL A 36 2.15 -9.96 1.79
N LYS A 37 2.97 -9.79 0.75
CA LYS A 37 4.06 -10.70 0.42
C LYS A 37 5.26 -10.39 1.30
N TRP A 38 5.17 -10.73 2.59
CA TRP A 38 6.17 -10.39 3.61
C TRP A 38 7.60 -10.74 3.21
N ASP A 39 7.80 -11.90 2.58
CA ASP A 39 9.12 -12.38 2.16
C ASP A 39 9.79 -11.47 1.13
N THR A 40 8.99 -10.70 0.36
CA THR A 40 9.49 -9.78 -0.66
C THR A 40 9.93 -8.44 -0.07
N LEU A 41 9.50 -8.10 1.14
CA LEU A 41 9.86 -6.86 1.83
C LEU A 41 11.21 -6.95 2.55
N ILE A 42 11.81 -8.14 2.57
CA ILE A 42 13.01 -8.44 3.35
C ILE A 42 14.25 -7.95 2.60
N ILE A 43 14.91 -6.96 3.18
CA ILE A 43 16.22 -6.46 2.75
C ILE A 43 17.12 -6.45 3.99
N ASP A 44 18.29 -7.08 3.91
CA ASP A 44 19.22 -7.16 5.04
C ASP A 44 19.75 -5.76 5.41
N ASP A 45 20.11 -5.57 6.69
CA ASP A 45 20.75 -4.37 7.26
C ASP A 45 19.91 -3.08 7.27
N ILE A 46 18.59 -3.17 7.03
CA ILE A 46 17.68 -2.01 7.04
C ILE A 46 16.48 -2.16 7.99
N SER A 47 16.57 -3.06 8.98
CA SER A 47 15.45 -3.35 9.89
C SER A 47 14.86 -2.12 10.59
N HIS A 48 15.68 -1.08 10.83
CA HIS A 48 15.28 0.18 11.44
C HIS A 48 14.36 1.05 10.56
N LEU A 49 14.31 0.78 9.25
CA LEU A 49 13.46 1.50 8.30
C LEU A 49 12.15 0.79 7.99
N TYR A 50 11.95 -0.45 8.44
CA TYR A 50 10.81 -1.25 7.99
C TYR A 50 9.47 -0.66 8.42
N GLU A 51 9.31 -0.19 9.66
CA GLU A 51 8.03 0.36 10.12
C GLU A 51 7.68 1.65 9.36
N GLU A 52 8.61 2.60 9.33
CA GLU A 52 8.43 3.86 8.59
C GLU A 52 8.23 3.60 7.10
N GLY A 53 9.03 2.72 6.50
CA GLY A 53 8.93 2.38 5.09
C GLY A 53 7.60 1.73 4.76
N PHE A 54 7.14 0.79 5.58
CA PHE A 54 5.85 0.14 5.36
C PHE A 54 4.69 1.13 5.40
N GLU A 55 4.71 2.08 6.34
CA GLU A 55 3.68 3.11 6.45
C GLU A 55 3.78 4.15 5.33
N VAL A 56 4.94 4.79 5.16
CA VAL A 56 5.14 5.97 4.30
C VAL A 56 5.22 5.60 2.82
N VAL A 57 5.77 4.43 2.49
CA VAL A 57 5.89 4.00 1.08
C VAL A 57 4.57 3.48 0.56
N TYR A 58 3.85 2.67 1.34
CA TYR A 58 2.66 1.97 0.86
C TYR A 58 1.35 2.56 1.37
N PHE A 59 1.17 2.61 2.69
CA PHE A 59 -0.14 2.92 3.26
C PHE A 59 -0.50 4.38 3.14
N ARG A 60 0.42 5.30 3.44
CA ARG A 60 0.14 6.73 3.39
C ARG A 60 -0.36 7.20 2.01
N PRO A 61 0.35 6.96 0.89
CA PRO A 61 -0.14 7.39 -0.43
C PRO A 61 -1.42 6.66 -0.84
N MET A 62 -1.59 5.39 -0.45
CA MET A 62 -2.81 4.62 -0.73
C MET A 62 -4.03 5.19 -0.01
N ILE A 63 -3.92 5.41 1.30
CA ILE A 63 -4.96 5.99 2.15
C ILE A 63 -5.35 7.38 1.63
N ASP A 64 -4.36 8.22 1.32
CA ASP A 64 -4.61 9.57 0.84
C ASP A 64 -5.29 9.56 -0.55
N ALA A 65 -4.95 8.61 -1.43
CA ALA A 65 -5.63 8.44 -2.71
C ALA A 65 -7.07 7.95 -2.53
N PHE A 66 -7.30 6.94 -1.67
CA PHE A 66 -8.65 6.46 -1.37
C PHE A 66 -9.54 7.55 -0.78
N LYS A 67 -9.03 8.36 0.17
CA LYS A 67 -9.75 9.51 0.72
C LYS A 67 -10.20 10.49 -0.36
N SER A 68 -9.37 10.72 -1.39
CA SER A 68 -9.74 11.57 -2.52
C SER A 68 -10.85 10.94 -3.37
N ILE A 69 -10.76 9.64 -3.67
CA ILE A 69 -11.74 8.93 -4.52
C ILE A 69 -13.09 8.77 -3.82
N VAL A 70 -13.11 8.40 -2.53
CA VAL A 70 -14.35 8.16 -1.77
C VAL A 70 -14.96 9.45 -1.19
N SER A 71 -14.51 10.62 -1.67
CA SER A 71 -15.01 11.91 -1.19
C SER A 71 -16.42 12.24 -1.66
N ASP A 72 -16.93 11.51 -2.67
CA ASP A 72 -18.31 11.55 -3.13
C ASP A 72 -18.88 10.12 -3.29
N ASP A 73 -20.21 10.04 -3.42
CA ASP A 73 -20.93 8.77 -3.50
C ASP A 73 -20.56 7.97 -4.76
N LEU A 74 -20.32 8.65 -5.88
CA LEU A 74 -20.02 7.99 -7.16
C LEU A 74 -18.66 7.29 -7.11
N GLY A 75 -17.62 7.98 -6.62
CA GLY A 75 -16.29 7.42 -6.47
C GLY A 75 -16.27 6.29 -5.44
N LYS A 76 -17.04 6.41 -4.36
CA LYS A 76 -17.21 5.34 -3.38
C LYS A 76 -17.87 4.10 -3.98
N GLU A 77 -18.99 4.25 -4.68
CA GLU A 77 -19.71 3.14 -5.32
C GLU A 77 -18.84 2.45 -6.39
N ALA A 78 -18.15 3.22 -7.22
CA ALA A 78 -17.27 2.69 -8.25
C ALA A 78 -16.12 1.88 -7.65
N LEU A 79 -15.45 2.42 -6.62
CA LEU A 79 -14.36 1.73 -5.95
C LEU A 79 -14.85 0.47 -5.24
N GLN A 80 -16.01 0.50 -4.58
CA GLN A 80 -16.62 -0.66 -3.94
C GLN A 80 -16.96 -1.78 -4.93
N ALA A 81 -17.44 -1.43 -6.12
CA ALA A 81 -17.80 -2.40 -7.15
C ALA A 81 -16.58 -3.09 -7.77
N ALA A 82 -15.47 -2.36 -7.90
CA ALA A 82 -14.27 -2.83 -8.58
C ALA A 82 -13.23 -3.45 -7.64
N LEU A 83 -12.93 -2.82 -6.50
CA LEU A 83 -11.83 -3.20 -5.61
C LEU A 83 -12.21 -4.38 -4.70
N LYS A 84 -11.54 -5.51 -4.90
CA LYS A 84 -11.75 -6.75 -4.12
C LYS A 84 -10.59 -7.05 -3.20
N LYS A 85 -9.37 -6.75 -3.65
CA LYS A 85 -8.14 -7.14 -2.97
C LYS A 85 -7.03 -6.12 -3.16
N ILE A 86 -6.23 -5.93 -2.11
CA ILE A 86 -4.99 -5.16 -2.11
C ILE A 86 -3.82 -6.11 -1.83
N VAL A 87 -2.82 -6.09 -2.71
CA VAL A 87 -1.59 -6.88 -2.60
C VAL A 87 -0.41 -5.93 -2.41
N ILE A 88 0.35 -6.11 -1.33
CA ILE A 88 1.57 -5.33 -1.04
C ILE A 88 2.79 -6.24 -1.22
N LYS A 89 3.77 -5.79 -2.02
CA LYS A 89 5.00 -6.53 -2.30
C LYS A 89 6.16 -5.61 -2.69
N SER A 90 7.36 -6.18 -2.79
CA SER A 90 8.57 -5.53 -3.29
C SER A 90 9.37 -6.51 -4.16
N GLU A 91 8.90 -6.76 -5.39
CA GLU A 91 9.46 -7.80 -6.27
C GLU A 91 10.20 -7.22 -7.49
N ASN A 92 9.83 -6.02 -7.94
CA ASN A 92 10.27 -5.48 -9.22
C ASN A 92 11.29 -4.33 -9.11
N ASP A 93 11.94 -4.19 -7.95
CA ASP A 93 12.96 -3.18 -7.70
C ASP A 93 12.47 -1.74 -8.01
N ILE A 94 11.17 -1.48 -7.78
CA ILE A 94 10.53 -0.23 -8.16
C ILE A 94 10.78 0.83 -7.09
N GLY A 95 11.51 1.88 -7.44
CA GLY A 95 11.71 3.05 -6.58
C GLY A 95 10.94 4.29 -7.03
N THR A 96 10.06 4.21 -8.03
CA THR A 96 9.44 5.38 -8.64
C THR A 96 7.92 5.30 -8.65
N ALA A 97 7.27 6.45 -8.53
CA ALA A 97 5.81 6.53 -8.51
C ALA A 97 5.14 5.97 -9.78
N PRO A 98 5.57 6.23 -11.04
CA PRO A 98 4.79 5.84 -12.22
C PRO A 98 4.51 4.33 -12.39
N ARG A 99 5.28 3.45 -11.74
CA ARG A 99 5.15 1.98 -11.89
C ARG A 99 4.79 1.26 -10.59
N TRP A 100 4.61 2.00 -9.49
CA TRP A 100 4.47 1.39 -8.17
C TRP A 100 3.14 0.68 -7.94
N ALA A 101 2.15 0.96 -8.78
CA ALA A 101 0.81 0.43 -8.63
C ALA A 101 0.28 -0.12 -9.96
N ALA A 102 -0.49 -1.19 -9.88
CA ALA A 102 -1.25 -1.75 -10.98
C ALA A 102 -2.63 -2.19 -10.47
N PHE A 103 -3.68 -2.00 -11.28
CA PHE A 103 -5.03 -2.41 -10.94
C PHE A 103 -5.62 -3.25 -12.08
N GLU A 104 -5.91 -4.51 -11.79
CA GLU A 104 -6.44 -5.45 -12.79
C GLU A 104 -7.37 -6.45 -12.12
N ASN A 105 -8.52 -6.73 -12.73
CA ASN A 105 -9.48 -7.74 -12.27
C ASN A 105 -9.91 -7.57 -10.80
N GLY A 106 -9.95 -6.33 -10.32
CA GLY A 106 -10.29 -5.99 -8.93
C GLY A 106 -9.18 -6.17 -7.91
N VAL A 107 -7.95 -6.42 -8.36
CA VAL A 107 -6.76 -6.54 -7.52
C VAL A 107 -5.88 -5.31 -7.71
N LEU A 108 -5.74 -4.51 -6.64
CA LEU A 108 -4.75 -3.44 -6.56
C LEU A 108 -3.43 -4.03 -6.06
N THR A 109 -2.40 -3.98 -6.87
CA THR A 109 -1.04 -4.41 -6.49
C THR A 109 -0.18 -3.17 -6.27
N LEU A 110 0.41 -3.05 -5.08
CA LEU A 110 1.41 -2.04 -4.72
C LEU A 110 2.77 -2.74 -4.64
N ASP A 111 3.68 -2.39 -5.55
CA ASP A 111 5.03 -2.93 -5.68
C ASP A 111 6.06 -1.80 -5.64
N HIS A 112 6.79 -1.68 -4.53
CA HIS A 112 7.79 -0.63 -4.36
C HIS A 112 8.90 -1.08 -3.41
N LYS A 113 10.09 -0.49 -3.50
CA LYS A 113 11.14 -0.72 -2.49
C LYS A 113 10.73 -0.05 -1.18
N ILE A 114 10.72 -0.81 -0.10
CA ILE A 114 10.38 -0.32 1.25
C ILE A 114 11.34 0.75 1.78
N ASN A 115 12.57 0.82 1.23
CA ASN A 115 13.65 1.68 1.71
C ASN A 115 14.00 2.84 0.77
N SER A 116 13.07 3.27 -0.11
CA SER A 116 13.36 4.28 -1.11
C SER A 116 12.28 5.37 -1.17
N ASN A 117 12.72 6.61 -1.43
CA ASN A 117 11.87 7.75 -1.79
C ASN A 117 10.71 8.02 -0.82
N PHE A 118 11.02 7.99 0.48
CA PHE A 118 10.09 8.28 1.57
C PHE A 118 9.40 9.64 1.42
N THR A 119 10.08 10.64 0.86
CA THR A 119 9.52 11.99 0.65
C THR A 119 8.56 12.11 -0.53
N MET A 120 8.54 11.13 -1.46
CA MET A 120 7.74 11.17 -2.70
C MET A 120 6.33 10.60 -2.51
N VAL A 121 5.70 10.91 -1.36
CA VAL A 121 4.36 10.43 -1.01
C VAL A 121 3.31 11.00 -1.96
N SER A 122 3.40 12.30 -2.27
CA SER A 122 2.48 13.00 -3.18
C SER A 122 2.49 12.38 -4.57
N ASP A 123 3.66 12.10 -5.14
CA ASP A 123 3.80 11.55 -6.48
C ASP A 123 3.17 10.15 -6.58
N ARG A 124 3.39 9.31 -5.55
CA ARG A 124 2.78 7.97 -5.46
C ARG A 124 1.26 8.08 -5.32
N LYS A 125 0.77 8.97 -4.45
CA LYS A 125 -0.66 9.24 -4.27
C LYS A 125 -1.30 9.64 -5.60
N GLU A 126 -0.78 10.66 -6.27
CA GLU A 126 -1.33 11.20 -7.52
C GLU A 126 -1.33 10.15 -8.64
N THR A 127 -0.24 9.38 -8.77
CA THR A 127 -0.16 8.30 -9.76
C THR A 127 -1.20 7.20 -9.49
N LEU A 128 -1.36 6.79 -8.24
CA LEU A 128 -2.35 5.77 -7.86
C LEU A 128 -3.78 6.26 -8.06
N GLN A 129 -4.07 7.51 -7.66
CA GLN A 129 -5.38 8.11 -7.87
C GLN A 129 -5.74 8.11 -9.37
N ALA A 130 -4.84 8.62 -10.21
CA ALA A 130 -5.05 8.65 -11.66
C ALA A 130 -5.22 7.26 -12.29
N LEU A 131 -4.48 6.26 -11.78
CA LEU A 131 -4.64 4.85 -12.21
C LEU A 131 -6.05 4.33 -11.90
N LEU A 132 -6.52 4.53 -10.67
CA LEU A 132 -7.82 4.03 -10.23
C LEU A 132 -8.96 4.76 -10.96
N GLU A 133 -8.96 6.09 -10.98
CA GLU A 133 -9.99 6.90 -11.66
C GLU A 133 -10.12 6.57 -13.15
N LYS A 134 -9.03 6.15 -13.81
CA LYS A 134 -9.06 5.72 -15.22
C LYS A 134 -9.69 4.33 -15.41
N THR A 135 -9.64 3.48 -14.40
CA THR A 135 -9.98 2.05 -14.49
C THR A 135 -11.32 1.69 -13.85
N LEU A 136 -11.80 2.53 -12.92
CA LEU A 136 -13.15 2.49 -12.36
C LEU A 136 -14.19 2.93 -13.39
#